data_AF-A0A849Z991-F1
#
_entry.id   AF-A0A849Z991-F1
#
_cell.length_a   1.000
_cell.length_b   1.000
_cell.length_c   1.000
_cell.angle_alpha   90.00
_cell.angle_beta   90.00
_cell.angle_gamma   90.00
#
_symmetry.space_group_name_H-M   'P 1'
#
loop_
_entity.id
_entity.type
_entity.pdbx_description
1 polymer ?
#
loop_
_entity_poly.entity_id
_entity_poly.type
_entity_poly.pdbx_seq_one_letter_code
_entity_poly.pdbx_strand_id
1 'polypeptide(L)'
;MTLEGEGPIPFIHLAEDSLGPKAAKGRRLYYDANDFVISGGLGCAGCHPDGRDDGHVWHEIASPEGERLESRETGYWGTSIVFAKFGEEPQRVAAGVPRQTPMLAGRIQPTGPYGWRAESQTLDARLRQGFALHRWGGDRKNEWMVAMDRPKLIAAFVREGLVAPKVPERPLTEIEERGRKVFADEKVGCASCHVPETNFTNNMAMPLSRPQRSGFEPEPDVMFKTPSLLYVGGTAPYYHDGAALSLEDLIRKNGKAMGDTWRLSAGDQAALVAYLRTIGGSVDAFPAEDPPSLPKMPDIFVSSKPAGSPPQRTAWAKVTPSMKEGGCSVKRIDHWVRVDCDGGIAHVAGSWAKAEGWTTGEFFVERSTRIFPLQPGDRHVIQNSALESLGRWGVIEVPGSVLTAYWLEGEAEPVMILSP
;
A
#
# COMPACT_ATOMS: atom_id res chain seq x y z
N MET A 1 28.99 5.63 21.10
CA MET A 1 29.69 6.72 20.41
C MET A 1 28.70 7.88 20.36
N THR A 2 28.92 8.92 21.16
CA THR A 2 27.96 10.01 21.37
C THR A 2 28.05 11.04 20.24
N LEU A 3 26.89 11.44 19.71
CA LEU A 3 26.72 12.45 18.65
C LEU A 3 26.91 13.89 19.18
N GLU A 4 27.96 14.15 19.95
CA GLU A 4 28.25 15.49 20.51
C GLU A 4 29.54 16.12 19.94
N GLY A 5 30.15 15.48 18.93
CA GLY A 5 31.47 15.86 18.41
C GLY A 5 31.53 16.43 16.99
N GLU A 6 30.42 16.50 16.25
CA GLU A 6 30.44 16.99 14.86
C GLU A 6 30.00 18.46 14.82
N GLY A 7 30.92 19.34 14.39
CA GLY A 7 30.58 20.70 13.97
C GLY A 7 29.51 20.69 12.86
N PRO A 8 29.03 21.87 12.40
CA PRO A 8 27.95 21.93 11.42
C PRO A 8 28.29 21.06 10.21
N ILE A 9 27.44 20.05 9.95
CA ILE A 9 27.57 19.17 8.79
C ILE A 9 27.57 20.09 7.56
N PRO A 10 28.67 20.18 6.80
CA PRO A 10 28.73 21.07 5.65
C PRO A 10 27.82 20.53 4.56
N PHE A 11 26.69 21.18 4.35
CA PHE A 11 25.83 20.89 3.20
C PHE A 11 26.45 21.55 1.96
N ILE A 12 26.89 20.74 1.00
CA ILE A 12 27.28 21.23 -0.32
C ILE A 12 26.01 21.29 -1.18
N HIS A 13 25.65 22.49 -1.61
CA HIS A 13 24.57 22.67 -2.59
C HIS A 13 25.07 22.25 -3.98
N LEU A 14 24.62 21.08 -4.45
CA LEU A 14 25.07 20.51 -5.72
C LEU A 14 24.32 21.10 -6.92
N ALA A 15 23.02 21.35 -6.79
CA ALA A 15 22.18 21.93 -7.82
C ALA A 15 20.84 22.39 -7.22
N GLU A 16 20.21 23.36 -7.87
CA GLU A 16 18.83 23.75 -7.61
C GLU A 16 17.87 22.59 -7.88
N ASP A 17 16.78 22.51 -7.11
CA ASP A 17 15.69 21.59 -7.41
C ASP A 17 15.02 22.00 -8.73
N SER A 18 14.82 21.06 -9.65
CA SER A 18 14.10 21.33 -10.90
C SER A 18 12.62 21.65 -10.67
N LEU A 19 12.10 21.35 -9.48
CA LEU A 19 10.74 21.66 -9.07
C LEU A 19 10.65 22.99 -8.32
N GLY A 20 9.54 23.70 -8.51
CA GLY A 20 9.22 24.86 -7.69
C GLY A 20 9.13 24.51 -6.19
N PRO A 21 9.28 25.49 -5.28
CA PRO A 21 9.43 25.25 -3.84
C PRO A 21 8.25 24.49 -3.20
N LYS A 22 7.05 24.58 -3.77
CA LYS A 22 5.88 23.81 -3.32
C LYS A 22 5.98 22.33 -3.74
N ALA A 23 6.25 22.07 -5.02
CA ALA A 23 6.39 20.72 -5.54
C ALA A 23 7.62 20.00 -4.96
N ALA A 24 8.73 20.71 -4.70
CA ALA A 24 9.89 20.19 -3.99
C ALA A 24 9.55 19.67 -2.57
N LYS A 25 8.77 20.45 -1.80
CA LYS A 25 8.27 20.02 -0.48
C LYS A 25 7.27 18.88 -0.60
N GLY A 26 6.37 18.93 -1.58
CA GLY A 26 5.43 17.85 -1.90
C GLY A 26 6.14 16.54 -2.22
N ARG A 27 7.25 16.59 -2.95
CA ARG A 27 8.10 15.43 -3.25
C ARG A 27 8.60 14.79 -1.97
N ARG A 28 9.14 15.58 -1.03
CA ARG A 28 9.60 15.06 0.27
C ARG A 28 8.47 14.34 0.99
N LEU A 29 7.29 14.97 1.10
CA LEU A 29 6.11 14.37 1.75
C LEU A 29 5.63 13.08 1.06
N TYR A 30 5.71 13.02 -0.27
CA TYR A 30 5.29 11.86 -1.05
C TYR A 30 6.13 10.60 -0.77
N TYR A 31 7.43 10.77 -0.56
CA TYR A 31 8.36 9.67 -0.27
C TYR A 31 8.61 9.46 1.23
N ASP A 32 8.26 10.44 2.08
CA ASP A 32 8.52 10.38 3.52
C ASP A 32 7.54 9.45 4.22
N ALA A 33 8.08 8.38 4.82
CA ALA A 33 7.34 7.46 5.65
C ALA A 33 7.15 7.99 7.10
N ASN A 34 7.94 8.96 7.53
CA ASN A 34 8.01 9.40 8.93
C ASN A 34 6.97 10.47 9.30
N ASP A 35 6.31 11.12 8.33
CA ASP A 35 5.21 12.03 8.64
C ASP A 35 4.00 11.22 9.14
N PHE A 36 3.77 11.27 10.46
CA PHE A 36 2.71 10.50 11.14
C PHE A 36 1.29 10.90 10.71
N VAL A 37 1.10 12.10 10.14
CA VAL A 37 -0.20 12.64 9.75
C VAL A 37 -0.63 12.12 8.38
N ILE A 38 0.31 11.99 7.44
CA ILE A 38 -0.01 11.62 6.04
C ILE A 38 0.50 10.24 5.62
N SER A 39 1.52 9.69 6.29
CA SER A 39 2.23 8.47 5.86
C SER A 39 2.29 7.41 6.97
N GLY A 40 2.48 7.83 8.23
CA GLY A 40 2.49 7.01 9.45
C GLY A 40 3.41 5.79 9.45
N GLY A 41 4.38 5.69 8.56
CA GLY A 41 5.30 4.56 8.40
C GLY A 41 5.36 4.02 6.97
N LEU A 42 4.54 4.52 6.05
CA LEU A 42 4.59 4.19 4.62
C LEU A 42 4.24 5.43 3.78
N GLY A 43 5.21 5.96 3.04
CA GLY A 43 4.99 7.11 2.16
C GLY A 43 4.06 6.76 0.99
N CYS A 44 3.49 7.77 0.33
CA CYS A 44 2.61 7.60 -0.83
C CYS A 44 3.22 6.71 -1.93
N ALA A 45 4.54 6.81 -2.11
CA ALA A 45 5.31 6.00 -3.07
C ALA A 45 5.27 4.49 -2.81
N GLY A 46 4.85 4.04 -1.62
CA GLY A 46 4.71 2.61 -1.30
C GLY A 46 3.60 1.92 -2.09
N CYS A 47 2.49 2.61 -2.31
CA CYS A 47 1.39 2.14 -3.16
C CYS A 47 1.42 2.78 -4.55
N HIS A 48 1.98 3.98 -4.66
CA HIS A 48 2.13 4.70 -5.92
C HIS A 48 3.61 4.84 -6.33
N PRO A 49 4.34 3.76 -6.65
CA PRO A 49 5.77 3.86 -6.96
C PRO A 49 6.00 4.75 -8.18
N ASP A 50 6.70 5.87 -7.99
CA ASP A 50 6.91 6.93 -9.00
C ASP A 50 5.61 7.42 -9.66
N GLY A 51 4.50 7.41 -8.92
CA GLY A 51 3.19 7.79 -9.44
C GLY A 51 2.52 6.72 -10.28
N ARG A 52 3.06 5.49 -10.35
CA ARG A 52 2.39 4.34 -10.96
C ARG A 52 1.45 3.68 -9.95
N ASP A 53 0.95 2.51 -10.28
CA ASP A 53 0.23 1.64 -9.37
C ASP A 53 1.11 0.47 -8.89
N ASP A 54 0.78 -0.08 -7.73
CA ASP A 54 1.45 -1.24 -7.12
C ASP A 54 0.92 -2.59 -7.65
N GLY A 55 -0.03 -2.58 -8.60
CA GLY A 55 -0.69 -3.78 -9.11
C GLY A 55 -1.57 -4.52 -8.10
N HIS A 56 -1.83 -3.96 -6.91
CA HIS A 56 -2.62 -4.61 -5.87
C HIS A 56 -4.09 -4.17 -5.90
N VAL A 57 -4.95 -5.06 -5.41
CA VAL A 57 -6.35 -4.74 -5.09
C VAL A 57 -6.51 -4.80 -3.58
N TRP A 58 -6.83 -3.65 -3.01
CA TRP A 58 -6.96 -3.42 -1.59
C TRP A 58 -8.42 -3.54 -1.14
N HIS A 59 -8.61 -3.83 0.14
CA HIS A 59 -9.90 -3.80 0.80
C HIS A 59 -10.16 -2.38 1.30
N GLU A 60 -11.04 -1.63 0.64
CA GLU A 60 -11.53 -0.35 1.14
C GLU A 60 -12.58 -0.61 2.22
N ILE A 61 -12.16 -0.44 3.48
CA ILE A 61 -13.07 -0.48 4.62
C ILE A 61 -13.43 0.96 4.95
N ALA A 62 -14.64 1.36 4.59
CA ALA A 62 -15.15 2.70 4.88
C ALA A 62 -16.44 2.56 5.71
N SER A 63 -16.62 3.50 6.64
CA SER A 63 -17.86 3.58 7.41
C SER A 63 -18.98 4.07 6.49
N PRO A 64 -20.13 3.37 6.43
CA PRO A 64 -21.35 3.93 5.86
C PRO A 64 -21.69 5.26 6.54
N GLU A 65 -22.38 6.15 5.82
CA GLU A 65 -22.88 7.40 6.39
C GLU A 65 -23.77 7.11 7.60
N GLY A 66 -23.39 7.64 8.77
CA GLY A 66 -24.16 7.49 10.01
C GLY A 66 -23.73 6.33 10.92
N GLU A 67 -22.91 5.40 10.45
CA GLU A 67 -22.29 4.37 11.30
C GLU A 67 -20.95 4.85 11.88
N ARG A 68 -20.55 4.29 13.02
CA ARG A 68 -19.27 4.60 13.68
C ARG A 68 -18.41 3.34 13.68
N LEU A 69 -17.62 3.15 12.63
CA LEU A 69 -16.46 2.26 12.70
C LEU A 69 -15.37 2.89 13.58
N GLU A 70 -14.57 2.08 14.27
CA GLU A 70 -13.39 2.62 14.95
C GLU A 70 -12.43 3.19 13.89
N SER A 71 -11.79 4.34 14.14
CA SER A 71 -10.89 4.98 13.17
C SER A 71 -9.73 4.08 12.73
N ARG A 72 -9.38 3.09 13.57
CA ARG A 72 -8.37 2.05 13.33
C ARG A 72 -8.84 0.90 12.43
N GLU A 73 -10.11 0.88 12.01
CA GLU A 73 -10.69 -0.16 11.16
C GLU A 73 -10.89 0.35 9.73
N THR A 74 -10.94 1.67 9.53
CA THR A 74 -11.16 2.26 8.21
C THR A 74 -9.88 2.48 7.43
N GLY A 75 -9.94 2.33 6.12
CA GLY A 75 -8.85 2.56 5.18
C GLY A 75 -8.66 1.43 4.18
N TYR A 76 -7.55 1.48 3.45
CA TYR A 76 -7.13 0.42 2.53
C TYR A 76 -6.31 -0.64 3.28
N TRP A 77 -6.79 -1.89 3.26
CA TRP A 77 -6.14 -3.01 3.93
C TRP A 77 -5.73 -4.08 2.94
N GLY A 78 -4.54 -4.65 3.15
CA GLY A 78 -4.10 -5.83 2.41
C GLY A 78 -4.92 -7.05 2.84
N THR A 79 -5.24 -7.92 1.89
CA THR A 79 -6.04 -9.13 2.11
C THR A 79 -5.53 -9.98 3.28
N SER A 80 -4.22 -10.11 3.42
CA SER A 80 -3.61 -10.88 4.49
C SER A 80 -3.85 -10.29 5.89
N ILE A 81 -3.91 -8.96 6.00
CA ILE A 81 -4.22 -8.27 7.24
C ILE A 81 -5.71 -8.39 7.57
N VAL A 82 -6.59 -8.28 6.56
CA VAL A 82 -8.04 -8.49 6.74
C VAL A 82 -8.29 -9.90 7.30
N PHE A 83 -7.69 -10.93 6.71
CA PHE A 83 -7.82 -12.31 7.21
C PHE A 83 -7.23 -12.50 8.61
N ALA A 84 -6.06 -11.92 8.89
CA ALA A 84 -5.42 -12.06 10.21
C ALA A 84 -6.17 -11.32 11.32
N LYS A 85 -6.75 -10.15 11.01
CA LYS A 85 -7.41 -9.27 11.98
C LYS A 85 -8.87 -9.64 12.24
N PHE A 86 -9.57 -10.16 11.23
CA PHE A 86 -11.01 -10.40 11.29
C PHE A 86 -11.40 -11.89 11.23
N GLY A 87 -10.45 -12.80 11.02
CA GLY A 87 -10.66 -14.25 11.05
C GLY A 87 -11.58 -14.78 9.94
N GLU A 88 -12.07 -16.02 10.09
CA GLU A 88 -13.12 -16.62 9.24
C GLU A 88 -14.55 -16.27 9.72
N GLU A 89 -14.66 -15.48 10.80
CA GLU A 89 -15.92 -15.10 11.48
C GLU A 89 -16.23 -13.60 11.25
N PRO A 90 -17.02 -13.25 10.21
CA PRO A 90 -17.18 -11.89 9.67
C PRO A 90 -18.02 -10.94 10.55
N GLN A 91 -18.29 -11.27 11.80
CA GLN A 91 -19.41 -10.65 12.52
C GLN A 91 -19.17 -9.22 13.03
N ARG A 92 -17.97 -8.63 12.86
CA ARG A 92 -17.72 -7.26 13.36
C ARG A 92 -16.99 -6.29 12.44
N VAL A 93 -16.23 -6.74 11.44
CA VAL A 93 -15.65 -5.83 10.45
C VAL A 93 -15.85 -6.38 9.06
N ALA A 94 -16.59 -5.61 8.25
CA ALA A 94 -16.85 -5.92 6.86
C ALA A 94 -15.52 -6.07 6.11
N ALA A 95 -15.41 -7.08 5.24
CA ALA A 95 -14.18 -7.34 4.48
C ALA A 95 -13.80 -6.16 3.55
N GLY A 96 -14.64 -5.14 3.43
CA GLY A 96 -14.42 -3.98 2.57
C GLY A 96 -14.65 -4.30 1.10
N VAL A 97 -14.73 -3.25 0.29
CA VAL A 97 -14.95 -3.34 -1.15
C VAL A 97 -13.62 -3.29 -1.91
N PRO A 98 -13.50 -3.92 -3.08
CA PRO A 98 -12.23 -4.04 -3.77
C PRO A 98 -11.83 -2.72 -4.46
N ARG A 99 -10.59 -2.28 -4.24
CA ARG A 99 -10.02 -1.08 -4.89
C ARG A 99 -8.61 -1.32 -5.37
N GLN A 100 -8.40 -1.21 -6.67
CA GLN A 100 -7.05 -1.14 -7.24
C GLN A 100 -6.39 0.20 -6.89
N THR A 101 -5.07 0.26 -6.86
CA THR A 101 -4.34 1.52 -6.71
C THR A 101 -4.32 2.26 -8.05
N PRO A 102 -4.81 3.52 -8.15
CA PRO A 102 -4.77 4.23 -9.42
C PRO A 102 -3.36 4.80 -9.72
N MET A 103 -2.90 4.67 -10.96
CA MET A 103 -1.77 5.44 -11.47
C MET A 103 -2.09 6.96 -11.42
N LEU A 104 -1.13 7.74 -10.93
CA LEU A 104 -1.19 9.20 -10.78
C LEU A 104 -0.42 9.92 -11.90
N ALA A 105 0.79 9.46 -12.23
CA ALA A 105 1.66 10.12 -13.19
C ALA A 105 0.96 10.27 -14.55
N GLY A 106 0.77 11.50 -15.00
CA GLY A 106 0.08 11.80 -16.26
C GLY A 106 -1.44 11.50 -16.30
N ARG A 107 -2.06 11.03 -15.21
CA ARG A 107 -3.50 10.76 -15.11
C ARG A 107 -4.28 11.72 -14.22
N ILE A 108 -3.59 12.58 -13.47
CA ILE A 108 -4.23 13.61 -12.64
C ILE A 108 -4.64 14.81 -13.50
N GLN A 109 -5.93 14.86 -13.85
CA GLN A 109 -6.49 15.99 -14.57
C GLN A 109 -6.41 17.30 -13.76
N PRO A 110 -6.35 18.47 -14.43
CA PRO A 110 -6.38 19.77 -13.75
C PRO A 110 -7.66 19.99 -12.94
N THR A 111 -8.79 19.48 -13.42
CA THR A 111 -10.12 19.62 -12.83
C THR A 111 -10.69 18.27 -12.40
N GLY A 112 -11.43 18.28 -11.30
CA GLY A 112 -12.18 17.12 -10.83
C GLY A 112 -13.42 16.82 -11.68
N PRO A 113 -14.22 15.84 -11.26
CA PRO A 113 -14.11 15.15 -9.97
C PRO A 113 -12.98 14.10 -9.89
N TYR A 114 -12.60 13.74 -8.66
CA TYR A 114 -11.57 12.78 -8.28
C TYR A 114 -12.14 11.71 -7.34
N GLY A 115 -11.42 10.60 -7.19
CA GLY A 115 -11.87 9.42 -6.44
C GLY A 115 -12.55 8.39 -7.34
N TRP A 116 -12.78 7.19 -6.81
CA TRP A 116 -13.35 6.06 -7.54
C TRP A 116 -14.81 6.30 -7.93
N ARG A 117 -15.54 7.10 -7.15
CA ARG A 117 -16.95 7.45 -7.35
C ARG A 117 -17.16 8.89 -7.80
N ALA A 118 -16.09 9.60 -8.20
CA ALA A 118 -16.13 11.02 -8.52
C ALA A 118 -16.61 11.90 -7.33
N GLU A 119 -16.29 11.49 -6.11
CA GLU A 119 -16.78 12.07 -4.86
C GLU A 119 -16.09 13.38 -4.45
N SER A 120 -14.92 13.71 -5.03
CA SER A 120 -14.13 14.89 -4.65
C SER A 120 -13.97 15.88 -5.80
N GLN A 121 -14.51 17.10 -5.68
CA GLN A 121 -14.44 18.09 -6.77
C GLN A 121 -13.05 18.69 -7.02
N THR A 122 -12.18 18.67 -6.00
CA THR A 122 -10.82 19.19 -6.11
C THR A 122 -9.80 18.15 -5.66
N LEU A 123 -8.57 18.26 -6.17
CA LEU A 123 -7.49 17.37 -5.79
C LEU A 123 -7.12 17.54 -4.30
N ASP A 124 -7.18 18.76 -3.79
CA ASP A 124 -6.99 19.06 -2.36
C ASP A 124 -8.04 18.33 -1.51
N ALA A 125 -9.32 18.39 -1.89
CA ALA A 125 -10.38 17.65 -1.19
C ALA A 125 -10.14 16.14 -1.26
N ARG A 126 -9.72 15.61 -2.42
CA ARG A 126 -9.41 14.19 -2.55
C ARG A 126 -8.22 13.77 -1.71
N LEU A 127 -7.17 14.56 -1.65
CA LEU A 127 -5.99 14.26 -0.83
C LEU A 127 -6.33 14.29 0.66
N ARG A 128 -7.15 15.25 1.12
CA ARG A 128 -7.66 15.28 2.50
C ARG A 128 -8.46 14.03 2.85
N GLN A 129 -9.39 13.63 1.97
CA GLN A 129 -10.14 12.38 2.13
C GLN A 129 -9.19 11.17 2.08
N GLY A 130 -8.19 11.23 1.20
CA GLY A 130 -7.17 10.21 1.02
C GLY A 130 -6.37 9.96 2.28
N PHE A 131 -5.98 10.99 3.03
CA PHE A 131 -5.23 10.82 4.29
C PHE A 131 -6.00 9.98 5.32
N ALA A 132 -7.33 10.11 5.37
CA ALA A 132 -8.18 9.28 6.20
C ALA A 132 -8.31 7.82 5.71
N LEU A 133 -8.09 7.57 4.42
CA LEU A 133 -8.24 6.25 3.80
C LEU A 133 -6.90 5.50 3.66
N HIS A 134 -5.78 6.19 3.50
CA HIS A 134 -4.48 5.59 3.22
C HIS A 134 -3.69 5.26 4.51
N ARG A 135 -4.17 5.62 5.72
CA ARG A 135 -3.66 5.04 6.99
C ARG A 135 -4.57 5.15 8.23
N TRP A 136 -4.40 4.15 9.12
CA TRP A 136 -5.06 3.79 10.40
C TRP A 136 -5.24 4.90 11.45
N GLY A 137 -5.87 6.00 11.07
CA GLY A 137 -6.22 7.08 12.01
C GLY A 137 -6.10 8.49 11.45
N GLY A 138 -5.84 8.65 10.14
CA GLY A 138 -5.83 9.97 9.50
C GLY A 138 -7.13 10.73 9.81
N ASP A 139 -6.98 11.87 10.48
CA ASP A 139 -8.08 12.59 11.12
C ASP A 139 -9.21 12.93 10.14
N ARG A 140 -10.40 12.41 10.46
CA ARG A 140 -11.62 12.50 9.63
C ARG A 140 -12.44 13.75 9.95
N LYS A 141 -12.14 14.47 11.04
CA LYS A 141 -12.95 15.57 11.54
C LYS A 141 -12.10 16.65 12.22
N ASN A 142 -11.56 17.55 11.39
CA ASN A 142 -11.24 18.93 11.77
C ASN A 142 -10.09 19.15 12.77
N GLU A 143 -9.01 18.40 12.71
CA GLU A 143 -7.76 18.77 13.35
C GLU A 143 -6.91 19.66 12.45
N TRP A 144 -6.52 20.77 13.03
CA TRP A 144 -5.49 21.73 12.58
C TRP A 144 -4.16 21.07 12.12
N MET A 145 -3.95 19.77 12.38
CA MET A 145 -2.79 18.99 11.91
C MET A 145 -2.85 18.63 10.41
N VAL A 146 -4.04 18.43 9.83
CA VAL A 146 -4.24 18.31 8.36
C VAL A 146 -4.41 19.70 7.71
N ALA A 147 -4.54 20.76 8.52
CA ALA A 147 -4.77 22.13 8.06
C ALA A 147 -3.53 22.85 7.52
N MET A 148 -2.34 22.27 7.59
CA MET A 148 -1.17 22.81 6.91
C MET A 148 -1.24 22.49 5.41
N ASP A 149 -0.57 23.28 4.56
CA ASP A 149 -0.59 23.19 3.10
C ASP A 149 -0.18 21.81 2.50
N ARG A 150 0.00 20.73 3.29
CA ARG A 150 0.37 19.38 2.87
C ARG A 150 -0.44 18.85 1.67
N PRO A 151 -1.80 18.86 1.65
CA PRO A 151 -2.52 18.44 0.44
C PRO A 151 -2.16 19.28 -0.78
N LYS A 152 -1.95 20.60 -0.62
CA LYS A 152 -1.55 21.49 -1.72
C LYS A 152 -0.11 21.25 -2.18
N LEU A 153 0.80 20.93 -1.26
CA LEU A 153 2.19 20.60 -1.56
C LEU A 153 2.26 19.28 -2.34
N ILE A 154 1.57 18.23 -1.86
CA ILE A 154 1.45 16.96 -2.57
C ILE A 154 0.75 17.17 -3.91
N ALA A 155 -0.33 17.95 -3.97
CA ALA A 155 -1.01 18.29 -5.23
C ALA A 155 -0.07 18.96 -6.25
N ALA A 156 0.81 19.86 -5.80
CA ALA A 156 1.83 20.45 -6.67
C ALA A 156 2.81 19.39 -7.17
N PHE A 157 3.31 18.52 -6.29
CA PHE A 157 4.23 17.46 -6.68
C PHE A 157 3.62 16.43 -7.64
N VAL A 158 2.40 15.94 -7.37
CA VAL A 158 1.78 14.93 -8.24
C VAL A 158 1.42 15.48 -9.63
N ARG A 159 1.31 16.81 -9.77
CA ARG A 159 1.06 17.49 -11.05
C ARG A 159 2.34 17.88 -11.79
N GLU A 160 3.36 18.34 -11.07
CA GLU A 160 4.55 18.96 -11.67
C GLU A 160 5.78 18.04 -11.61
N GLY A 161 5.84 17.15 -10.62
CA GLY A 161 7.03 16.35 -10.31
C GLY A 161 6.96 14.87 -10.62
N LEU A 162 5.77 14.28 -10.74
CA LEU A 162 5.62 12.91 -11.23
C LEU A 162 5.81 12.89 -12.75
N VAL A 163 6.76 12.07 -13.20
CA VAL A 163 7.10 11.95 -14.61
C VAL A 163 6.36 10.74 -15.20
N ALA A 164 5.45 11.00 -16.12
CA ALA A 164 4.79 9.93 -16.85
C ALA A 164 5.79 9.18 -17.74
N PRO A 165 5.53 7.89 -18.06
CA PRO A 165 6.40 7.11 -18.94
C PRO A 165 6.69 7.86 -20.25
N LYS A 166 7.97 8.11 -20.54
CA LYS A 166 8.37 8.69 -21.83
C LYS A 166 8.30 7.60 -22.89
N VAL A 167 7.58 7.86 -23.97
CA VAL A 167 7.49 6.94 -25.10
C VAL A 167 7.81 7.71 -26.39
N PRO A 168 8.66 7.16 -27.28
CA PRO A 168 8.90 7.75 -28.58
C PRO A 168 7.60 7.84 -29.40
N GLU A 169 7.35 9.01 -29.99
CA GLU A 169 6.27 9.14 -30.98
C GLU A 169 6.63 8.35 -32.23
N ARG A 170 5.70 7.51 -32.67
CA ARG A 170 5.78 6.82 -33.96
C ARG A 170 4.40 6.74 -34.61
N PRO A 171 4.32 6.59 -35.94
CA PRO A 171 3.07 6.25 -36.59
C PRO A 171 2.48 4.95 -36.03
N LEU A 172 1.15 4.89 -35.97
CA LEU A 172 0.44 3.65 -35.67
C LEU A 172 0.70 2.63 -36.78
N THR A 173 0.91 1.38 -36.38
CA THR A 173 0.90 0.23 -37.27
C THR A 173 -0.52 -0.01 -37.82
N GLU A 174 -0.65 -0.85 -38.84
CA GLU A 174 -1.95 -1.17 -39.44
C GLU A 174 -2.95 -1.76 -38.43
N ILE A 175 -2.47 -2.61 -37.51
CA ILE A 175 -3.30 -3.22 -36.47
C ILE A 175 -3.74 -2.20 -35.41
N GLU A 176 -2.87 -1.26 -35.04
CA GLU A 176 -3.20 -0.19 -34.10
C GLU A 176 -4.15 0.82 -34.73
N GLU A 177 -3.99 1.14 -36.02
CA GLU A 177 -4.92 2.03 -36.74
C GLU A 177 -6.29 1.38 -36.91
N ARG A 178 -6.35 0.06 -37.16
CA ARG A 178 -7.60 -0.70 -37.10
C ARG A 178 -8.22 -0.61 -35.70
N GLY A 179 -7.43 -0.77 -34.65
CA GLY A 179 -7.88 -0.64 -33.26
C GLY A 179 -8.42 0.75 -32.92
N ARG A 180 -7.77 1.80 -33.42
CA ARG A 180 -8.21 3.19 -33.28
C ARG A 180 -9.60 3.40 -33.89
N LYS A 181 -9.85 2.82 -35.07
CA LYS A 181 -11.17 2.86 -35.73
C LYS A 181 -12.23 2.12 -34.92
N VAL A 182 -11.89 0.95 -34.36
CA VAL A 182 -12.79 0.19 -33.48
C VAL A 182 -13.12 0.99 -32.21
N PHE A 183 -12.13 1.64 -31.61
CA PHE A 183 -12.31 2.49 -30.42
C PHE A 183 -13.25 3.69 -30.68
N ALA A 184 -13.13 4.29 -31.87
CA ALA A 184 -13.93 5.43 -32.29
C ALA A 184 -15.32 5.07 -32.85
N ASP A 185 -15.61 3.80 -33.11
CA ASP A 185 -16.90 3.36 -33.64
C ASP A 185 -18.00 3.57 -32.58
N GLU A 186 -19.00 4.39 -32.91
CA GLU A 186 -20.14 4.70 -32.05
C GLU A 186 -20.93 3.45 -31.62
N LYS A 187 -20.96 2.41 -32.46
CA LYS A 187 -21.60 1.13 -32.13
C LYS A 187 -20.80 0.35 -31.09
N VAL A 188 -19.49 0.51 -31.05
CA VAL A 188 -18.65 -0.09 -30.01
C VAL A 188 -18.72 0.78 -28.75
N GLY A 189 -18.67 2.10 -28.91
CA GLY A 189 -19.05 3.07 -27.87
C GLY A 189 -17.95 3.44 -26.88
N CYS A 190 -16.69 3.03 -27.08
CA CYS A 190 -15.59 3.31 -26.14
C CYS A 190 -15.37 4.83 -25.97
N ALA A 191 -15.28 5.55 -27.09
CA ALA A 191 -15.00 6.99 -27.13
C ALA A 191 -16.13 7.87 -26.55
N SER A 192 -17.32 7.32 -26.27
CA SER A 192 -18.41 8.06 -25.61
C SER A 192 -18.08 8.43 -24.16
N CYS A 193 -17.27 7.60 -23.49
CA CYS A 193 -16.83 7.81 -22.11
C CYS A 193 -15.32 8.04 -22.06
N HIS A 194 -14.53 7.32 -22.85
CA HIS A 194 -13.07 7.49 -22.92
C HIS A 194 -12.67 8.45 -24.04
N VAL A 195 -13.09 9.71 -23.91
CA VAL A 195 -13.00 10.76 -24.93
C VAL A 195 -11.54 11.20 -25.17
N PRO A 196 -10.94 10.99 -26.37
CA PRO A 196 -9.54 11.30 -26.64
C PRO A 196 -9.15 12.76 -26.33
N GLU A 197 -10.02 13.71 -26.67
CA GLU A 197 -9.80 15.15 -26.55
C GLU A 197 -9.65 15.62 -25.09
N THR A 198 -10.18 14.84 -24.15
CA THR A 198 -10.14 15.12 -22.70
C THR A 198 -9.32 14.06 -21.98
N ASN A 199 -8.18 13.67 -22.56
CA ASN A 199 -7.25 12.69 -22.01
C ASN A 199 -7.89 11.31 -21.80
N PHE A 200 -8.70 10.87 -22.77
CA PHE A 200 -9.37 9.56 -22.78
C PHE A 200 -10.30 9.33 -21.59
N THR A 201 -11.01 10.37 -21.15
CA THR A 201 -12.04 10.30 -20.11
C THR A 201 -13.01 11.47 -20.19
N ASN A 202 -14.29 11.24 -20.00
CA ASN A 202 -15.31 12.28 -19.79
C ASN A 202 -15.31 12.81 -18.34
N ASN A 203 -14.52 12.20 -17.46
CA ASN A 203 -14.38 12.50 -16.04
C ASN A 203 -15.70 12.44 -15.24
N MET A 204 -16.66 11.62 -15.66
CA MET A 204 -17.97 11.48 -15.02
C MET A 204 -18.11 10.13 -14.33
N ALA A 205 -19.00 10.05 -13.32
CA ALA A 205 -19.44 8.77 -12.77
C ALA A 205 -20.42 8.10 -13.74
N MET A 206 -20.14 6.85 -14.10
CA MET A 206 -20.94 6.05 -15.02
C MET A 206 -21.25 4.69 -14.38
N PRO A 207 -22.41 4.08 -14.70
CA PRO A 207 -22.76 2.77 -14.17
C PRO A 207 -21.82 1.70 -14.75
N LEU A 208 -21.20 0.92 -13.89
CA LEU A 208 -20.37 -0.24 -14.24
C LEU A 208 -20.70 -1.39 -13.29
N SER A 209 -21.66 -2.22 -13.68
CA SER A 209 -22.02 -3.42 -12.92
C SER A 209 -21.04 -4.55 -13.22
N ARG A 210 -20.52 -5.18 -12.17
CA ARG A 210 -19.58 -6.31 -12.23
C ARG A 210 -20.03 -7.40 -11.27
N PRO A 211 -19.76 -8.68 -11.56
CA PRO A 211 -19.93 -9.74 -10.58
C PRO A 211 -19.11 -9.45 -9.32
N GLN A 212 -19.67 -9.74 -8.15
CA GLN A 212 -18.95 -9.59 -6.88
C GLN A 212 -17.66 -10.42 -6.90
N ARG A 213 -16.56 -9.82 -6.46
CA ARG A 213 -15.28 -10.50 -6.30
C ARG A 213 -15.28 -11.30 -4.99
N SER A 214 -14.94 -12.58 -5.05
CA SER A 214 -14.81 -13.42 -3.85
C SER A 214 -13.78 -12.86 -2.88
N GLY A 215 -14.08 -12.93 -1.58
CA GLY A 215 -13.24 -12.38 -0.51
C GLY A 215 -13.47 -10.88 -0.24
N PHE A 216 -14.36 -10.21 -0.96
CA PHE A 216 -14.74 -8.82 -0.73
C PHE A 216 -16.25 -8.69 -0.49
N GLU A 217 -16.63 -7.59 0.16
CA GLU A 217 -18.02 -7.19 0.29
C GLU A 217 -18.61 -6.74 -1.05
N PRO A 218 -19.95 -6.82 -1.21
CA PRO A 218 -20.62 -6.26 -2.36
C PRO A 218 -20.39 -4.74 -2.47
N GLU A 219 -20.26 -4.23 -3.69
CA GLU A 219 -20.28 -2.79 -3.91
C GLU A 219 -21.63 -2.20 -3.48
N PRO A 220 -21.65 -1.11 -2.68
CA PRO A 220 -22.90 -0.46 -2.28
C PRO A 220 -23.58 0.29 -3.42
N ASP A 221 -22.83 0.62 -4.48
CA ASP A 221 -23.32 1.32 -5.66
C ASP A 221 -22.42 0.98 -6.89
N VAL A 222 -23.01 1.02 -8.07
CA VAL A 222 -22.39 0.69 -9.37
C VAL A 222 -21.82 1.90 -10.11
N MET A 223 -21.92 3.12 -9.56
CA MET A 223 -21.38 4.31 -10.20
C MET A 223 -19.88 4.46 -9.93
N PHE A 224 -19.09 4.44 -11.01
CA PHE A 224 -17.64 4.64 -10.97
C PHE A 224 -17.22 5.75 -11.93
N LYS A 225 -16.27 6.56 -11.50
CA LYS A 225 -15.65 7.58 -12.35
C LYS A 225 -14.95 6.90 -13.53
N THR A 226 -15.25 7.33 -14.75
CA THR A 226 -14.53 6.87 -15.94
C THR A 226 -13.05 7.24 -15.82
N PRO A 227 -12.12 6.27 -15.72
CA PRO A 227 -10.70 6.57 -15.62
C PRO A 227 -10.14 7.06 -16.97
N SER A 228 -9.08 7.87 -16.93
CA SER A 228 -8.27 8.16 -18.12
C SER A 228 -7.56 6.90 -18.59
N LEU A 229 -7.54 6.67 -19.91
CA LEU A 229 -6.80 5.55 -20.51
C LEU A 229 -5.34 5.88 -20.85
N LEU A 230 -4.83 7.08 -20.51
CA LEU A 230 -3.42 7.40 -20.72
C LEU A 230 -2.53 6.36 -20.03
N TYR A 231 -1.58 5.76 -20.74
CA TYR A 231 -0.66 4.72 -20.26
C TYR A 231 -1.34 3.41 -19.83
N VAL A 232 -2.58 3.14 -20.28
CA VAL A 232 -3.35 1.96 -19.83
C VAL A 232 -2.66 0.62 -20.16
N GLY A 233 -1.79 0.58 -21.18
CA GLY A 233 -1.04 -0.63 -21.53
C GLY A 233 -0.17 -1.21 -20.42
N GLY A 234 0.22 -0.41 -19.41
CA GLY A 234 1.15 -0.82 -18.35
C GLY A 234 0.57 -0.82 -16.94
N THR A 235 -0.76 -0.80 -16.76
CA THR A 235 -1.41 -0.65 -15.44
C THR A 235 -2.35 -1.81 -15.13
N ALA A 236 -1.92 -3.04 -15.40
CA ALA A 236 -2.65 -4.23 -14.95
C ALA A 236 -2.49 -4.39 -13.42
N PRO A 237 -3.50 -4.95 -12.71
CA PRO A 237 -4.77 -5.46 -13.21
C PRO A 237 -5.80 -4.35 -13.46
N TYR A 238 -6.86 -4.68 -14.21
CA TYR A 238 -7.86 -3.72 -14.68
C TYR A 238 -9.22 -3.86 -14.00
N TYR A 239 -10.04 -2.82 -14.16
CA TYR A 239 -11.26 -2.50 -13.38
C TYR A 239 -10.93 -2.01 -11.97
N HIS A 240 -11.91 -1.40 -11.29
CA HIS A 240 -11.78 -0.97 -9.90
C HIS A 240 -11.47 -2.14 -8.96
N ASP A 241 -11.90 -3.35 -9.33
CA ASP A 241 -11.76 -4.57 -8.57
C ASP A 241 -10.64 -5.49 -9.07
N GLY A 242 -9.84 -5.10 -10.08
CA GLY A 242 -8.79 -5.93 -10.66
C GLY A 242 -9.27 -7.25 -11.30
N ALA A 243 -10.53 -7.38 -11.71
CA ALA A 243 -11.09 -8.62 -12.25
C ALA A 243 -10.51 -9.07 -13.62
N ALA A 244 -9.72 -8.22 -14.27
CA ALA A 244 -9.03 -8.55 -15.51
C ALA A 244 -7.51 -8.40 -15.36
N LEU A 245 -6.76 -9.45 -15.70
CA LEU A 245 -5.30 -9.49 -15.51
C LEU A 245 -4.51 -8.92 -16.70
N SER A 246 -5.16 -8.77 -17.86
CA SER A 246 -4.56 -8.21 -19.07
C SER A 246 -5.61 -7.41 -19.86
N LEU A 247 -5.17 -6.63 -20.85
CA LEU A 247 -6.09 -5.92 -21.75
C LEU A 247 -6.90 -6.92 -22.61
N GLU A 248 -6.28 -8.03 -23.01
CA GLU A 248 -6.95 -9.13 -23.70
C GLU A 248 -8.07 -9.71 -22.82
N ASP A 249 -7.77 -9.95 -21.54
CA ASP A 249 -8.73 -10.47 -20.58
C ASP A 249 -9.87 -9.47 -20.32
N LEU A 250 -9.56 -8.18 -20.23
CA LEU A 250 -10.52 -7.10 -20.10
C LEU A 250 -11.48 -7.08 -21.29
N ILE A 251 -10.97 -7.00 -22.53
CA ILE A 251 -11.80 -6.89 -23.74
C ILE A 251 -12.68 -8.13 -23.93
N ARG A 252 -12.13 -9.31 -23.66
CA ARG A 252 -12.85 -10.58 -23.74
C ARG A 252 -13.96 -10.71 -22.71
N LYS A 253 -13.71 -10.30 -21.46
CA LYS A 253 -14.68 -10.37 -20.34
C LYS A 253 -15.64 -9.18 -20.27
N ASN A 254 -15.40 -8.11 -21.01
CA ASN A 254 -16.18 -6.88 -20.94
C ASN A 254 -17.64 -7.09 -21.36
N GLY A 255 -17.87 -7.79 -22.47
CA GLY A 255 -19.19 -7.98 -23.04
C GLY A 255 -19.85 -6.65 -23.39
N LYS A 256 -20.83 -6.22 -22.59
CA LYS A 256 -21.52 -4.93 -22.71
C LYS A 256 -21.39 -4.04 -21.47
N ALA A 257 -20.48 -4.38 -20.55
CA ALA A 257 -20.30 -3.63 -19.30
C ALA A 257 -19.78 -2.22 -19.54
N MET A 258 -18.81 -2.04 -20.45
CA MET A 258 -18.38 -0.75 -21.00
C MET A 258 -18.08 -0.88 -22.49
N GLY A 259 -18.87 -0.20 -23.33
CA GLY A 259 -18.88 -0.48 -24.77
C GLY A 259 -19.29 -1.93 -25.11
N ASP A 260 -19.58 -2.19 -26.38
CA ASP A 260 -20.05 -3.50 -26.84
C ASP A 260 -18.91 -4.29 -27.51
N THR A 261 -18.17 -5.08 -26.73
CA THR A 261 -17.09 -5.93 -27.26
C THR A 261 -17.60 -7.26 -27.81
N TRP A 262 -18.84 -7.68 -27.50
CA TRP A 262 -19.45 -8.90 -28.04
C TRP A 262 -19.72 -8.83 -29.54
N ARG A 263 -19.87 -7.63 -30.12
CA ARG A 263 -19.99 -7.45 -31.58
C ARG A 263 -18.66 -7.53 -32.33
N LEU A 264 -17.53 -7.47 -31.62
CA LEU A 264 -16.20 -7.44 -32.24
C LEU A 264 -15.76 -8.85 -32.62
N SER A 265 -15.16 -8.99 -33.81
CA SER A 265 -14.41 -10.20 -34.15
C SER A 265 -13.16 -10.34 -33.26
N ALA A 266 -12.60 -11.55 -33.16
CA ALA A 266 -11.35 -11.75 -32.42
C ALA A 266 -10.20 -10.86 -32.96
N GLY A 267 -10.17 -10.63 -34.28
CA GLY A 267 -9.21 -9.71 -34.91
C GLY A 267 -9.43 -8.24 -34.52
N ASP A 268 -10.68 -7.80 -34.39
CA ASP A 268 -10.99 -6.43 -33.93
C ASP A 268 -10.72 -6.25 -32.44
N GLN A 269 -10.94 -7.29 -31.62
CA GLN A 269 -10.55 -7.28 -30.21
C GLN A 269 -9.03 -7.16 -30.06
N ALA A 270 -8.25 -7.95 -30.81
CA ALA A 270 -6.81 -7.86 -30.82
C ALA A 270 -6.31 -6.48 -31.32
N ALA A 271 -6.93 -5.94 -32.37
CA ALA A 271 -6.64 -4.61 -32.86
C ALA A 271 -6.92 -3.52 -31.81
N LEU A 272 -8.08 -3.59 -31.14
CA LEU A 272 -8.44 -2.68 -30.06
C LEU A 272 -7.41 -2.73 -28.93
N VAL A 273 -7.01 -3.93 -28.49
CA VAL A 273 -5.96 -4.11 -27.48
C VAL A 273 -4.64 -3.49 -27.92
N ALA A 274 -4.22 -3.70 -29.18
CA ALA A 274 -3.01 -3.09 -29.73
C ALA A 274 -3.07 -1.56 -29.65
N TYR A 275 -4.21 -0.96 -30.04
CA TYR A 275 -4.41 0.49 -29.93
C TYR A 275 -4.40 0.99 -28.47
N LEU A 276 -5.07 0.29 -27.54
CA LEU A 276 -5.08 0.68 -26.12
C LEU A 276 -3.66 0.77 -25.54
N ARG A 277 -2.75 -0.11 -25.97
CA ARG A 277 -1.33 -0.06 -25.59
C ARG A 277 -0.58 1.17 -26.08
N THR A 278 -1.13 1.94 -27.03
CA THR A 278 -0.53 3.17 -27.56
C THR A 278 -1.04 4.43 -26.88
N ILE A 279 -2.14 4.36 -26.13
CA ILE A 279 -2.79 5.55 -25.53
C ILE A 279 -1.90 6.12 -24.43
N GLY A 280 -1.49 7.38 -24.56
CA GLY A 280 -0.53 8.03 -23.66
C GLY A 280 0.92 7.56 -23.84
N GLY A 281 1.16 6.50 -24.60
CA GLY A 281 2.47 5.92 -24.85
C GLY A 281 2.35 4.43 -25.18
N SER A 282 3.24 3.92 -26.04
CA SER A 282 3.38 2.51 -26.41
C SER A 282 4.01 1.70 -25.27
N VAL A 283 3.29 0.71 -24.77
CA VAL A 283 3.86 -0.36 -23.93
C VAL A 283 3.86 -1.62 -24.78
N ASP A 284 5.03 -2.27 -24.91
CA ASP A 284 5.08 -3.59 -25.55
C ASP A 284 4.13 -4.53 -24.81
N ALA A 285 3.51 -5.47 -25.54
CA ALA A 285 2.73 -6.49 -24.88
C ALA A 285 3.61 -7.17 -23.82
N PHE A 286 3.07 -7.37 -22.61
CA PHE A 286 3.73 -8.25 -21.65
C PHE A 286 4.05 -9.54 -22.39
N PRO A 287 5.32 -9.98 -22.42
CA PRO A 287 5.65 -11.23 -23.06
C PRO A 287 4.78 -12.30 -22.41
N ALA A 288 4.32 -13.26 -23.21
CA ALA A 288 3.55 -14.42 -22.74
C ALA A 288 4.46 -15.38 -21.94
N GLU A 289 5.26 -14.84 -21.04
CA GLU A 289 6.02 -15.59 -20.07
C GLU A 289 5.06 -16.04 -18.98
N ASP A 290 5.16 -17.30 -18.58
CA ASP A 290 4.54 -17.78 -17.36
C ASP A 290 4.87 -16.79 -16.23
N PRO A 291 3.91 -16.47 -15.32
CA PRO A 291 4.21 -15.62 -14.18
C PRO A 291 5.49 -16.13 -13.53
N PRO A 292 6.49 -15.27 -13.30
CA PRO A 292 7.77 -15.70 -12.76
C PRO A 292 7.45 -16.55 -11.53
N SER A 293 7.98 -17.78 -11.51
CA SER A 293 7.91 -18.57 -10.29
C SER A 293 8.47 -17.69 -9.20
N LEU A 294 7.65 -17.37 -8.19
CA LEU A 294 8.14 -16.64 -7.04
C LEU A 294 9.42 -17.35 -6.62
N PRO A 295 10.55 -16.64 -6.45
CA PRO A 295 11.76 -17.28 -5.99
C PRO A 295 11.36 -18.06 -4.74
N LYS A 296 11.72 -19.35 -4.67
CA LYS A 296 11.55 -20.11 -3.43
C LYS A 296 12.12 -19.21 -2.34
N MET A 297 11.27 -18.83 -1.37
CA MET A 297 11.71 -18.02 -0.24
C MET A 297 12.99 -18.70 0.25
N PRO A 298 14.13 -18.01 0.23
CA PRO A 298 15.36 -18.66 0.60
C PRO A 298 15.21 -19.10 2.06
N ASP A 299 15.72 -20.28 2.41
CA ASP A 299 15.56 -20.92 3.73
C ASP A 299 16.13 -20.09 4.90
N ILE A 300 16.67 -18.89 4.61
CA ILE A 300 17.30 -17.91 5.50
C ILE A 300 16.39 -17.32 6.58
N PHE A 301 15.13 -17.75 6.69
CA PHE A 301 14.15 -17.15 7.62
C PHE A 301 13.37 -18.14 8.49
N VAL A 302 13.62 -19.45 8.38
CA VAL A 302 12.91 -20.46 9.17
C VAL A 302 13.89 -21.52 9.65
N SER A 303 14.34 -21.43 10.91
CA SER A 303 14.96 -22.59 11.53
C SER A 303 13.91 -23.67 11.78
N SER A 304 14.08 -24.84 11.16
CA SER A 304 13.23 -26.02 11.34
C SER A 304 13.54 -26.81 12.61
N LYS A 305 14.45 -26.33 13.48
CA LYS A 305 14.89 -27.05 14.68
C LYS A 305 14.14 -26.56 15.92
N PRO A 306 13.57 -27.48 16.73
CA PRO A 306 12.92 -27.10 17.98
C PRO A 306 13.92 -26.48 18.96
N ALA A 307 13.59 -25.31 19.50
CA ALA A 307 14.47 -24.51 20.37
C ALA A 307 14.64 -25.04 21.81
N GLY A 308 13.94 -26.11 22.17
CA GLY A 308 13.93 -26.61 23.54
C GLY A 308 13.17 -25.68 24.52
N SER A 309 13.45 -25.82 25.82
CA SER A 309 12.75 -25.07 26.87
C SER A 309 13.47 -23.77 27.28
N PRO A 310 12.74 -22.69 27.60
CA PRO A 310 13.34 -21.42 28.01
C PRO A 310 14.09 -21.52 29.35
N PRO A 311 15.13 -20.69 29.57
CA PRO A 311 15.81 -20.60 30.85
C PRO A 311 14.84 -20.24 31.99
N GLN A 312 15.07 -20.83 33.17
CA GLN A 312 14.24 -20.57 34.34
C GLN A 312 14.31 -19.10 34.79
N ARG A 313 13.25 -18.61 35.44
CA ARG A 313 13.14 -17.23 35.95
C ARG A 313 14.34 -16.79 36.79
N THR A 314 14.89 -17.70 37.60
CA THR A 314 16.06 -17.46 38.46
C THR A 314 17.35 -17.24 37.68
N ALA A 315 17.48 -17.77 36.46
CA ALA A 315 18.62 -17.52 35.58
C ALA A 315 18.58 -16.08 35.04
N TRP A 316 17.41 -15.61 34.59
CA TRP A 316 17.21 -14.24 34.08
C TRP A 316 17.46 -13.15 35.14
N ALA A 317 17.24 -13.46 36.41
CA ALA A 317 17.51 -12.54 37.51
C ALA A 317 19.01 -12.20 37.68
N LYS A 318 19.90 -13.10 37.22
CA LYS A 318 21.35 -12.94 37.32
C LYS A 318 21.97 -12.24 36.11
N VAL A 319 21.18 -12.03 35.04
CA VAL A 319 21.64 -11.46 33.78
C VAL A 319 21.38 -9.96 33.76
N THR A 320 22.44 -9.19 33.52
CA THR A 320 22.35 -7.74 33.29
C THR A 320 21.87 -7.49 31.87
N PRO A 321 20.91 -6.56 31.64
CA PRO A 321 20.47 -6.23 30.28
C PRO A 321 21.62 -5.76 29.40
N SER A 322 21.68 -6.27 28.17
CA SER A 322 22.67 -5.87 27.16
C SER A 322 22.28 -4.57 26.45
N MET A 323 20.98 -4.26 26.38
CA MET A 323 20.45 -3.06 25.76
C MET A 323 19.28 -2.51 26.58
N LYS A 324 19.11 -1.18 26.57
CA LYS A 324 17.98 -0.46 27.16
C LYS A 324 17.64 0.76 26.32
N GLU A 325 16.39 0.89 25.89
CA GLU A 325 15.90 2.03 25.08
C GLU A 325 14.38 2.12 25.19
N GLY A 326 13.81 3.33 25.30
CA GLY A 326 12.36 3.58 25.29
C GLY A 326 11.54 2.74 26.29
N GLY A 327 12.04 2.56 27.52
CA GLY A 327 11.37 1.77 28.56
C GLY A 327 11.44 0.25 28.36
N CYS A 328 12.22 -0.23 27.39
CA CYS A 328 12.52 -1.65 27.20
C CYS A 328 13.93 -2.01 27.66
N SER A 329 14.10 -3.25 28.10
CA SER A 329 15.40 -3.87 28.37
C SER A 329 15.49 -5.25 27.74
N VAL A 330 16.65 -5.56 27.16
CA VAL A 330 16.91 -6.84 26.48
C VAL A 330 17.98 -7.61 27.24
N LYS A 331 17.71 -8.88 27.55
CA LYS A 331 18.64 -9.83 28.16
C LYS A 331 18.83 -11.02 27.23
N ARG A 332 20.01 -11.63 27.27
CA ARG A 332 20.32 -12.84 26.51
C ARG A 332 20.96 -13.89 27.40
N ILE A 333 20.54 -15.14 27.23
CA ILE A 333 21.17 -16.34 27.79
C ILE A 333 21.31 -17.32 26.63
N ASP A 334 22.53 -17.52 26.14
CA ASP A 334 22.79 -18.37 24.98
C ASP A 334 21.94 -17.95 23.77
N HIS A 335 21.11 -18.83 23.21
CA HIS A 335 20.21 -18.51 22.09
C HIS A 335 18.86 -17.93 22.54
N TRP A 336 18.61 -17.75 23.83
CA TRP A 336 17.36 -17.18 24.34
C TRP A 336 17.48 -15.68 24.56
N VAL A 337 16.46 -14.95 24.10
CA VAL A 337 16.31 -13.52 24.28
C VAL A 337 15.09 -13.25 25.15
N ARG A 338 15.26 -12.36 26.14
CA ARG A 338 14.18 -11.84 26.97
C ARG A 338 14.09 -10.33 26.80
N VAL A 339 12.89 -9.85 26.53
CA VAL A 339 12.57 -8.43 26.39
C VAL A 339 11.53 -8.07 27.45
N ASP A 340 11.87 -7.08 28.28
CA ASP A 340 11.02 -6.53 29.32
C ASP A 340 10.73 -5.06 28.98
N CYS A 341 9.48 -4.67 28.76
CA CYS A 341 9.06 -3.31 28.38
C CYS A 341 7.97 -2.78 29.30
N ASP A 342 8.17 -1.59 29.88
CA ASP A 342 7.25 -0.98 30.85
C ASP A 342 5.86 -0.66 30.26
N GLY A 343 5.78 -0.42 28.94
CA GLY A 343 4.56 -0.01 28.21
C GLY A 343 3.73 -1.15 27.59
N GLY A 344 4.19 -2.41 27.67
CA GLY A 344 3.61 -3.55 26.95
C GLY A 344 4.44 -3.99 25.75
N ILE A 345 4.02 -5.00 24.99
CA ILE A 345 4.62 -5.40 23.71
C ILE A 345 3.48 -5.75 22.74
N ALA A 346 3.25 -4.92 21.72
CA ALA A 346 2.07 -5.02 20.84
C ALA A 346 2.25 -5.95 19.63
N HIS A 347 3.39 -5.92 18.94
CA HIS A 347 3.52 -6.66 17.67
C HIS A 347 4.90 -7.31 17.48
N VAL A 348 4.90 -8.50 16.87
CA VAL A 348 6.11 -9.21 16.40
C VAL A 348 5.91 -9.49 14.91
N ALA A 349 6.75 -8.92 14.05
CA ALA A 349 6.81 -9.22 12.63
C ALA A 349 8.02 -10.14 12.36
N GLY A 350 7.79 -11.31 11.76
CA GLY A 350 8.88 -12.26 11.48
C GLY A 350 8.50 -13.66 10.99
N SER A 351 7.24 -14.11 11.10
CA SER A 351 6.83 -15.42 10.55
C SER A 351 5.57 -15.28 9.69
N TRP A 352 5.74 -15.23 8.38
CA TRP A 352 4.66 -15.45 7.41
C TRP A 352 4.71 -16.89 6.91
N ALA A 353 4.06 -17.82 7.61
CA ALA A 353 3.43 -18.98 7.00
C ALA A 353 2.54 -19.68 8.03
N LYS A 354 1.27 -19.88 7.65
CA LYS A 354 0.35 -20.82 8.31
C LYS A 354 1.01 -22.21 8.36
N ALA A 355 1.59 -22.61 9.49
CA ALA A 355 1.86 -24.02 9.87
C ALA A 355 2.58 -24.16 11.21
N GLU A 356 3.31 -23.15 11.68
CA GLU A 356 3.70 -23.10 13.09
C GLU A 356 2.71 -22.22 13.81
N GLY A 357 1.71 -22.87 14.39
CA GLY A 357 1.07 -22.26 15.54
C GLY A 357 2.17 -21.92 16.52
N TRP A 358 2.48 -20.64 16.66
CA TRP A 358 2.61 -20.10 18.01
C TRP A 358 1.30 -20.47 18.67
N THR A 359 1.25 -21.67 19.24
CA THR A 359 0.15 -22.01 20.10
C THR A 359 0.14 -20.89 21.11
N THR A 360 -1.02 -20.29 21.26
CA THR A 360 -1.34 -19.24 22.23
C THR A 360 -1.11 -19.69 23.68
N GLY A 361 -0.27 -20.71 23.91
CA GLY A 361 0.11 -21.31 25.17
C GLY A 361 1.61 -21.26 25.49
N GLU A 362 2.51 -20.81 24.63
CA GLU A 362 3.95 -20.74 24.97
C GLU A 362 4.43 -19.29 25.22
N PHE A 363 4.25 -18.91 26.50
CA PHE A 363 5.03 -17.93 27.26
C PHE A 363 4.74 -16.44 27.07
N PHE A 364 3.46 -16.06 27.16
CA PHE A 364 3.11 -14.79 27.80
C PHE A 364 3.42 -14.90 29.30
N VAL A 365 4.54 -14.35 29.75
CA VAL A 365 4.76 -14.22 31.21
C VAL A 365 3.90 -13.06 31.75
N GLU A 366 3.73 -11.99 30.97
CA GLU A 366 2.88 -10.80 31.25
C GLU A 366 2.74 -9.92 29.97
N ARG A 367 1.88 -8.89 29.97
CA ARG A 367 1.74 -7.94 28.83
C ARG A 367 3.05 -7.22 28.46
N SER A 368 3.97 -7.13 29.41
CA SER A 368 5.25 -6.38 29.36
C SER A 368 6.48 -7.26 29.09
N THR A 369 6.37 -8.59 29.03
CA THR A 369 7.53 -9.48 28.88
C THR A 369 7.38 -10.43 27.68
N ARG A 370 8.45 -10.57 26.89
CA ARG A 370 8.58 -11.61 25.85
C ARG A 370 9.88 -12.39 26.03
N ILE A 371 9.81 -13.70 25.83
CA ILE A 371 10.98 -14.59 25.81
C ILE A 371 10.88 -15.42 24.53
N PHE A 372 11.94 -15.44 23.72
CA PHE A 372 11.97 -16.19 22.47
C PHE A 372 13.39 -16.70 22.18
N PRO A 373 13.51 -17.84 21.49
CA PRO A 373 14.80 -18.32 21.00
C PRO A 373 15.20 -17.58 19.71
N LEU A 374 16.49 -17.55 19.41
CA LEU A 374 17.05 -17.03 18.17
C LEU A 374 18.13 -18.01 17.70
N GLN A 375 17.92 -18.65 16.55
CA GLN A 375 18.80 -19.65 15.95
C GLN A 375 19.39 -19.15 14.62
N PRO A 376 20.50 -19.74 14.12
CA PRO A 376 21.01 -19.43 12.78
C PRO A 376 19.91 -19.64 11.71
N GLY A 377 19.65 -18.60 10.92
CA GLY A 377 18.52 -18.51 9.99
C GLY A 377 17.31 -17.74 10.53
N ASP A 378 17.29 -17.30 11.79
CA ASP A 378 16.15 -16.59 12.35
C ASP A 378 16.25 -15.07 12.17
N ARG A 379 15.10 -14.44 11.94
CA ARG A 379 14.92 -12.99 11.98
C ARG A 379 13.61 -12.63 12.65
N HIS A 380 13.69 -11.79 13.68
CA HIS A 380 12.57 -11.25 14.43
C HIS A 380 12.61 -9.72 14.45
N VAL A 381 11.47 -9.10 14.21
CA VAL A 381 11.27 -7.66 14.42
C VAL A 381 10.15 -7.51 15.44
N ILE A 382 10.46 -6.98 16.61
CA ILE A 382 9.51 -6.78 17.70
C ILE A 382 9.27 -5.28 17.83
N GLN A 383 8.03 -4.87 17.62
CA GLN A 383 7.60 -3.51 17.81
C GLN A 383 6.93 -3.38 19.18
N ASN A 384 7.53 -2.56 20.04
CA ASN A 384 6.88 -2.12 21.27
C ASN A 384 5.86 -1.00 20.95
N SER A 385 4.74 -1.00 21.66
CA SER A 385 3.84 0.14 21.76
C SER A 385 3.81 0.58 23.21
N ALA A 386 4.01 1.86 23.50
CA ALA A 386 3.63 2.39 24.80
C ALA A 386 2.15 2.80 24.77
N LEU A 387 1.42 2.43 25.83
CA LEU A 387 0.04 2.86 26.05
C LEU A 387 0.07 4.12 26.92
N GLU A 388 -0.20 5.29 26.34
CA GLU A 388 -0.40 6.51 27.13
C GLU A 388 -1.90 6.69 27.43
N SER A 389 -2.21 6.84 28.72
CA SER A 389 -3.56 7.17 29.21
C SER A 389 -3.75 8.69 29.19
N LEU A 390 -4.66 9.18 28.34
CA LEU A 390 -5.06 10.59 28.32
C LEU A 390 -6.36 10.81 29.11
N GLY A 391 -6.53 10.13 30.24
CA GLY A 391 -7.71 10.29 31.10
C GLY A 391 -9.02 9.90 30.42
N ARG A 392 -10.04 10.78 30.44
CA ARG A 392 -11.38 10.53 29.86
C ARG A 392 -11.39 10.26 28.34
N TRP A 393 -10.26 10.43 27.65
CA TRP A 393 -10.14 10.35 26.19
C TRP A 393 -9.61 9.00 25.67
N GLY A 394 -9.42 8.02 26.57
CA GLY A 394 -8.96 6.68 26.21
C GLY A 394 -7.45 6.52 26.19
N VAL A 395 -7.00 5.38 25.68
CA VAL A 395 -5.59 4.97 25.63
C VAL A 395 -5.11 5.04 24.19
N ILE A 396 -4.05 5.82 23.93
CA ILE A 396 -3.41 5.88 22.62
C ILE A 396 -2.15 5.01 22.61
N GLU A 397 -1.89 4.38 21.46
CA GLU A 397 -0.59 3.75 21.21
C GLU A 397 0.35 4.84 20.69
N VAL A 398 1.38 5.15 21.47
CA VAL A 398 2.48 6.02 21.04
C VAL A 398 3.61 5.16 20.48
N PRO A 399 4.44 5.69 19.56
CA PRO A 399 5.58 4.96 19.02
C PRO A 399 6.46 4.44 20.16
N GLY A 400 6.67 3.13 20.19
CA GLY A 400 7.62 2.48 21.10
C GLY A 400 8.81 1.95 20.32
N SER A 401 9.84 1.52 21.07
CA SER A 401 11.08 1.02 20.52
C SER A 401 10.87 -0.19 19.59
N VAL A 402 11.69 -0.30 18.54
CA VAL A 402 11.75 -1.48 17.68
C VAL A 402 13.00 -2.29 18.00
N LEU A 403 12.81 -3.55 18.40
CA LEU A 403 13.89 -4.53 18.47
C LEU A 403 13.96 -5.31 17.16
N THR A 404 15.08 -5.22 16.46
CA THR A 404 15.42 -6.12 15.36
C THR A 404 16.45 -7.12 15.87
N ALA A 405 16.13 -8.41 15.87
CA ALA A 405 17.01 -9.49 16.29
C ALA A 405 17.12 -10.51 15.16
N TYR A 406 18.34 -10.83 14.70
CA TYR A 406 18.55 -11.82 13.65
C TYR A 406 19.86 -12.57 13.86
N TRP A 407 19.90 -13.80 13.37
CA TRP A 407 21.12 -14.60 13.33
C TRP A 407 21.24 -15.19 11.94
N LEU A 408 22.12 -14.64 11.10
CA LEU A 408 22.29 -15.17 9.75
C LEU A 408 23.06 -16.50 9.79
N GLU A 409 22.72 -17.40 8.88
CA GLU A 409 23.45 -18.66 8.75
C GLU A 409 24.93 -18.40 8.43
N GLY A 410 25.82 -19.02 9.20
CA GLY A 410 27.28 -18.80 9.10
C GLY A 410 27.86 -17.72 10.01
N GLU A 411 27.02 -16.91 10.68
CA GLU A 411 27.48 -15.96 11.69
C GLU A 411 27.74 -16.65 13.02
N ALA A 412 28.81 -16.24 13.71
CA ALA A 412 29.17 -16.81 15.02
C ALA A 412 28.20 -16.39 16.13
N GLU A 413 27.60 -15.21 16.02
CA GLU A 413 26.71 -14.62 17.03
C GLU A 413 25.55 -13.87 16.35
N PRO A 414 24.38 -13.80 16.99
CA PRO A 414 23.26 -13.00 16.52
C PRO A 414 23.51 -11.49 16.66
N VAL A 415 22.86 -10.74 15.79
CA VAL A 415 22.79 -9.27 15.85
C VAL A 415 21.44 -8.87 16.46
N MET A 416 21.50 -7.99 17.46
CA MET A 416 20.32 -7.37 18.04
C MET A 416 20.49 -5.86 18.06
N ILE A 417 19.47 -5.16 17.58
CA ILE A 417 19.42 -3.70 17.49
C ILE A 417 18.11 -3.26 18.15
N LEU A 418 18.21 -2.45 19.19
CA LEU A 418 17.07 -1.80 19.82
C LEU A 418 17.09 -0.32 19.43
N SER A 419 16.11 0.10 18.62
CA SER A 419 15.98 1.48 18.12
C SER A 419 14.79 2.17 18.80
N PRO A 420 14.84 3.49 19.05
CA PRO A 420 13.72 4.25 19.60
C PRO A 420 12.51 4.32 18.67
#